data_AF-A0A1G8I2D3-F1
#
_entry.id   AF-A0A1G8I2D3-F1
#
_cell.length_a   1.000
_cell.length_b   1.000
_cell.length_c   1.000
_cell.angle_alpha   90.00
_cell.angle_beta   90.00
_cell.angle_gamma   90.00
#
_symmetry.space_group_name_H-M   'P 1'
#
loop_
_entity.id
_entity.type
_entity.pdbx_description
1 polymer ?
#
loop_
_entity_poly.entity_id
_entity_poly.type
_entity_poly.pdbx_seq_one_letter_code
_entity_poly.pdbx_strand_id
1 'polypeptide(L)'
;MNTFIMWGGLVLLIALLTFLNQKQIYSSKVKRAYRELRGLAEAVRDGRASPADLKRWETALEEMDKHPNEFNKLDSEIGLRGVFVLYLEQYYPHDPRLSGLQEAAGHRKDSVWGMKFGDYGSKK
;
A
#
# COMPACT_ATOMS: atom_id res chain seq x y z
N MET A 1 -49.52 20.88 5.69
CA MET A 1 -48.14 20.57 6.11
C MET A 1 -47.22 20.81 4.92
N ASN A 2 -46.15 21.59 5.13
CA ASN A 2 -45.43 22.29 4.07
C ASN A 2 -44.58 21.33 3.22
N THR A 3 -44.97 21.12 1.97
CA THR A 3 -44.27 20.25 0.98
C THR A 3 -42.77 20.55 0.91
N PHE A 4 -42.37 21.80 1.11
CA PHE A 4 -40.97 22.24 1.17
C PHE A 4 -40.14 21.57 2.28
N ILE A 5 -40.73 21.26 3.44
CA ILE A 5 -40.03 20.58 4.54
C ILE A 5 -39.76 19.11 4.18
N MET A 6 -40.70 18.49 3.46
CA MET A 6 -40.57 17.09 3.02
C MET A 6 -39.45 16.95 1.97
N TRP A 7 -39.41 17.85 0.99
CA TRP A 7 -38.34 17.87 -0.02
C TRP A 7 -36.98 18.28 0.57
N GLY A 8 -36.96 19.25 1.49
CA GLY A 8 -35.72 19.64 2.20
C GLY A 8 -35.13 18.48 3.00
N GLY A 9 -35.96 17.74 3.74
CA GLY A 9 -35.53 16.54 4.45
C GLY A 9 -35.01 15.44 3.53
N LEU A 10 -35.66 15.23 2.38
CA LEU A 10 -35.23 14.22 1.40
C LEU A 10 -33.86 14.55 0.78
N VAL A 11 -33.63 15.79 0.38
CA VAL A 11 -32.34 16.23 -0.18
C VAL A 11 -31.22 16.07 0.86
N LEU A 12 -31.49 16.46 2.11
CA LEU A 12 -30.53 16.30 3.19
C LEU A 12 -30.18 14.82 3.45
N LEU A 13 -31.19 13.95 3.40
CA LEU A 13 -31.02 12.50 3.56
C LEU A 13 -30.16 11.91 2.43
N ILE A 14 -30.42 12.29 1.18
CA ILE A 14 -29.65 11.83 0.02
C ILE A 14 -28.20 12.30 0.11
N ALA A 15 -27.97 13.56 0.49
CA ALA A 15 -26.62 14.10 0.69
C ALA A 15 -25.86 13.36 1.80
N LEU A 16 -26.53 13.09 2.93
CA LEU A 16 -25.95 12.35 4.05
C LEU A 16 -25.61 10.90 3.66
N LEU A 17 -26.52 10.21 2.99
CA LEU A 17 -26.30 8.84 2.51
C LEU A 17 -25.17 8.76 1.49
N THR A 18 -25.08 9.74 0.58
CA THR A 18 -23.99 9.83 -0.39
C THR A 18 -22.64 10.02 0.30
N PHE A 19 -22.58 10.90 1.31
CA PHE A 19 -21.38 11.13 2.11
C PHE A 19 -20.94 9.88 2.90
N LEU A 20 -21.89 9.19 3.54
CA LEU A 20 -21.61 7.96 4.28
C LEU A 20 -21.16 6.83 3.35
N ASN A 21 -21.82 6.66 2.20
CA ASN A 21 -21.45 5.67 1.20
C ASN A 21 -20.05 5.94 0.63
N GLN A 22 -19.74 7.21 0.36
CA GLN A 22 -18.41 7.62 -0.08
C GLN A 22 -17.36 7.23 0.97
N LYS A 23 -17.53 7.58 2.26
CA LYS A 23 -16.59 7.14 3.32
C LYS A 23 -16.42 5.62 3.39
N GLN A 24 -17.51 4.87 3.26
CA GLN A 24 -17.47 3.40 3.32
C GLN A 24 -16.72 2.80 2.13
N ILE A 25 -17.00 3.26 0.91
CA ILE A 25 -16.32 2.80 -0.31
C ILE A 25 -14.83 3.13 -0.22
N TYR A 26 -14.46 4.34 0.20
CA TYR A 26 -13.06 4.73 0.36
C TYR A 26 -12.33 3.85 1.38
N SER A 27 -12.93 3.57 2.55
CA SER A 27 -12.34 2.65 3.53
C SER A 27 -12.14 1.24 2.97
N SER A 28 -13.05 0.77 2.11
CA SER A 28 -12.93 -0.56 1.49
C SER A 28 -11.81 -0.65 0.46
N LYS A 29 -11.57 0.41 -0.33
CA LYS A 29 -10.45 0.48 -1.29
C LYS A 29 -9.11 0.47 -0.56
N VAL A 30 -8.96 1.25 0.50
CA VAL A 30 -7.75 1.27 1.32
C VAL A 30 -7.47 -0.10 1.94
N LYS A 31 -8.49 -0.73 2.55
CA LYS A 31 -8.34 -2.10 3.10
C LYS A 31 -7.99 -3.15 2.05
N ARG A 32 -8.40 -2.94 0.79
CA ARG A 32 -8.05 -3.82 -0.32
C ARG A 32 -6.60 -3.59 -0.75
N ALA A 33 -6.21 -2.33 -0.97
CA ALA A 33 -4.84 -1.95 -1.31
C ALA A 33 -3.85 -2.41 -0.23
N TYR A 34 -4.19 -2.25 1.05
CA TYR A 34 -3.42 -2.74 2.18
C TYR A 34 -3.17 -4.25 2.12
N ARG A 35 -4.23 -5.03 1.90
CA ARG A 35 -4.13 -6.49 1.79
C ARG A 35 -3.35 -6.91 0.55
N GLU A 36 -3.53 -6.21 -0.56
CA GLU A 36 -2.84 -6.49 -1.81
C GLU A 36 -1.33 -6.23 -1.67
N LEU A 37 -0.92 -5.07 -1.14
CA LEU A 37 0.49 -4.77 -0.87
C LEU A 37 1.12 -5.77 0.11
N ARG A 38 0.39 -6.19 1.14
CA ARG A 38 0.87 -7.22 2.06
C ARG A 38 1.09 -8.56 1.35
N GLY A 39 0.13 -9.01 0.54
CA GLY A 39 0.27 -10.24 -0.22
C GLY A 39 1.38 -10.18 -1.27
N LEU A 40 1.57 -9.03 -1.91
CA LEU A 40 2.69 -8.80 -2.82
C LEU A 40 4.03 -8.82 -2.08
N ALA A 41 4.12 -8.20 -0.90
CA ALA A 41 5.32 -8.24 -0.08
C ALA A 41 5.67 -9.65 0.40
N GLU A 42 4.66 -10.44 0.78
CA GLU A 42 4.83 -11.86 1.10
C GLU A 42 5.29 -12.66 -0.13
N ALA A 43 4.71 -12.42 -1.32
CA ALA A 43 5.13 -13.07 -2.55
C ALA A 43 6.59 -12.77 -2.92
N VAL A 44 7.05 -11.54 -2.70
CA VAL A 44 8.46 -11.14 -2.90
C VAL A 44 9.38 -11.88 -1.93
N ARG A 45 9.00 -11.95 -0.65
CA ARG A 45 9.78 -12.65 0.39
C ARG A 45 9.87 -14.16 0.12
N ASP A 46 8.79 -14.75 -0.37
CA ASP A 46 8.73 -16.17 -0.72
C ASP A 46 9.37 -16.50 -2.09
N GLY A 47 9.88 -15.49 -2.81
CA GLY A 47 10.42 -15.66 -4.16
C GLY A 47 9.38 -16.05 -5.22
N ARG A 48 8.09 -15.87 -4.92
CA ARG A 48 6.94 -16.16 -5.81
C ARG A 48 6.46 -14.94 -6.60
N ALA A 49 7.14 -13.80 -6.47
CA ALA A 49 6.82 -12.59 -7.21
C ALA A 49 7.05 -12.77 -8.72
N SER A 50 6.35 -11.96 -9.51
CA SER A 50 6.44 -11.96 -10.97
C SER A 50 6.64 -10.53 -11.49
N PRO A 51 7.34 -10.31 -12.62
CA PRO A 51 7.42 -8.99 -13.26
C PRO A 51 6.05 -8.36 -13.53
N ALA A 52 5.03 -9.19 -13.79
CA ALA A 52 3.66 -8.73 -14.04
C ALA A 52 3.00 -8.11 -12.80
N ASP A 53 3.54 -8.33 -11.60
CA ASP A 53 3.03 -7.75 -10.36
C ASP A 53 3.36 -6.26 -10.23
N LEU A 54 4.24 -5.69 -11.08
CA LEU A 54 4.62 -4.27 -11.02
C LEU A 54 3.39 -3.36 -11.11
N LYS A 55 2.47 -3.66 -12.03
CA LYS A 55 1.22 -2.89 -12.18
C LYS A 55 0.37 -2.93 -10.91
N ARG A 56 0.35 -4.06 -10.22
CA ARG A 56 -0.41 -4.24 -8.97
C ARG A 56 0.23 -3.48 -7.82
N TRP A 57 1.56 -3.51 -7.73
CA TRP A 57 2.33 -2.68 -6.82
C TRP A 57 2.03 -1.20 -7.04
N GLU A 58 2.20 -0.69 -8.27
CA GLU A 58 1.96 0.73 -8.58
C GLU A 58 0.52 1.16 -8.26
N THR A 59 -0.47 0.37 -8.68
CA THR A 59 -1.90 0.67 -8.42
C THR A 59 -2.20 0.72 -6.93
N ALA A 60 -1.68 -0.23 -6.15
CA ALA A 60 -1.95 -0.29 -4.72
C ALA A 60 -1.16 0.76 -3.93
N LEU A 61 0.06 1.09 -4.38
CA LEU A 61 0.86 2.19 -3.83
C LEU A 61 0.19 3.55 -4.09
N GLU A 62 -0.30 3.81 -5.30
CA GLU A 62 -1.01 5.04 -5.65
C GLU A 62 -2.27 5.23 -4.80
N GLU A 63 -3.01 4.15 -4.55
CA GLU A 63 -4.19 4.23 -3.68
C GLU A 63 -3.79 4.49 -2.21
N MET A 64 -2.69 3.91 -1.74
CA MET A 64 -2.21 4.12 -0.37
C MET A 64 -1.51 5.47 -0.16
N ASP A 65 -0.96 6.08 -1.21
CA ASP A 65 -0.31 7.41 -1.15
C ASP A 65 -1.31 8.51 -0.77
N LYS A 66 -2.59 8.31 -1.13
CA LYS A 66 -3.72 9.14 -0.67
C LYS A 66 -3.98 9.02 0.84
N HIS A 67 -3.37 8.03 1.51
CA HIS A 67 -3.58 7.69 2.91
C HIS A 67 -2.24 7.50 3.66
N PRO A 68 -1.46 8.59 3.87
CA PRO A 68 -0.10 8.51 4.40
C PRO A 68 -0.01 7.85 5.77
N ASN A 69 -1.02 7.99 6.63
CA ASN A 69 -1.05 7.33 7.95
C ASN A 69 -1.13 5.81 7.84
N GLU A 70 -2.02 5.29 6.98
CA GLU A 70 -2.17 3.84 6.76
C GLU A 70 -0.94 3.28 6.03
N PHE A 71 -0.37 4.06 5.11
CA PHE A 71 0.86 3.70 4.42
C PHE A 71 2.05 3.59 5.37
N ASN A 72 2.25 4.58 6.24
CA ASN A 72 3.32 4.57 7.24
C ASN A 72 3.17 3.41 8.23
N LYS A 73 1.93 3.07 8.59
CA LYS A 73 1.63 1.91 9.41
C LYS A 73 2.01 0.61 8.70
N LEU A 74 1.56 0.42 7.46
CA LEU A 74 1.92 -0.76 6.65
C LEU A 74 3.44 -0.87 6.49
N ASP A 75 4.10 0.24 6.16
CA ASP A 75 5.56 0.30 6.06
C ASP A 75 6.26 -0.07 7.37
N SER A 76 5.73 0.36 8.53
CA SER A 76 6.28 -0.05 9.83
C SER A 76 6.07 -1.53 10.16
N GLU A 77 4.97 -2.14 9.70
CA GLU A 77 4.65 -3.55 9.96
C GLU A 77 5.47 -4.51 9.10
N ILE A 78 5.64 -4.19 7.80
CA ILE A 78 6.23 -5.12 6.82
C ILE A 78 7.45 -4.57 6.09
N GLY A 79 7.91 -3.36 6.39
CA GLY A 79 9.04 -2.74 5.69
C GLY A 79 8.73 -2.55 4.20
N LEU A 80 7.51 -2.11 3.88
CA LEU A 80 6.95 -2.08 2.53
C LEU A 80 7.89 -1.43 1.50
N ARG A 81 8.47 -0.27 1.83
CA ARG A 81 9.40 0.44 0.94
C ARG A 81 10.63 -0.40 0.61
N GLY A 82 11.19 -1.09 1.61
CA GLY A 82 12.34 -1.97 1.41
C GLY A 82 12.00 -3.20 0.58
N VAL A 83 10.82 -3.80 0.79
CA VAL A 83 10.37 -4.96 0.00
C VAL A 83 10.09 -4.56 -1.45
N PHE A 84 9.53 -3.37 -1.68
CA PHE A 84 9.31 -2.86 -3.04
C PHE A 84 10.62 -2.56 -3.77
N VAL A 85 11.62 -2.00 -3.08
CA VAL A 85 12.97 -1.83 -3.64
C VAL A 85 13.57 -3.18 -4.00
N LEU A 86 13.48 -4.18 -3.12
CA LEU A 86 13.99 -5.53 -3.38
C LEU A 86 13.30 -6.18 -4.60
N TYR A 87 11.99 -5.98 -4.75
CA TYR A 87 11.25 -6.41 -5.94
C TYR A 87 11.76 -5.71 -7.22
N LEU A 88 11.95 -4.38 -7.18
CA LEU A 88 12.46 -3.64 -8.33
C LEU A 88 13.91 -4.02 -8.66
N GLU A 89 14.77 -4.23 -7.68
CA GLU A 89 16.14 -4.71 -7.90
C GLU A 89 16.15 -6.09 -8.58
N GLN A 90 15.20 -6.96 -8.23
CA GLN A 90 15.11 -8.31 -8.78
C GLN A 90 14.57 -8.37 -10.21
N TYR A 91 13.53 -7.60 -10.53
CA TYR A 91 12.82 -7.70 -11.83
C TYR A 91 13.04 -6.50 -12.75
N TYR A 92 13.43 -5.34 -12.23
CA TYR A 92 13.60 -4.09 -12.96
C TYR A 92 14.89 -3.32 -12.55
N PRO A 93 16.09 -3.94 -12.63
CA PRO A 93 17.33 -3.36 -12.10
C PRO A 93 17.80 -2.07 -12.79
N HIS A 94 17.23 -1.72 -13.95
CA HIS A 94 17.56 -0.51 -14.70
C HIS A 94 16.53 0.62 -14.49
N ASP A 95 15.58 0.46 -13.57
CA ASP A 95 14.58 1.50 -13.32
C ASP A 95 15.25 2.74 -12.69
N PRO A 96 15.14 3.93 -13.30
CA PRO A 96 15.73 5.17 -12.77
C PRO A 96 15.13 5.61 -11.43
N ARG A 97 13.99 5.05 -11.02
CA ARG A 97 13.34 5.33 -9.73
C ARG A 97 14.01 4.60 -8.56
N LEU A 98 14.82 3.57 -8.84
CA LEU A 98 15.45 2.74 -7.81
C LEU A 98 16.30 3.57 -6.85
N SER A 99 17.13 4.47 -7.35
CA SER A 99 18.01 5.31 -6.53
C SER A 99 17.22 6.16 -5.53
N GLY A 100 16.16 6.85 -5.97
CA GLY A 100 15.31 7.64 -5.08
C GLY A 100 14.50 6.81 -4.07
N LEU A 101 14.03 5.63 -4.48
CA LEU A 101 13.34 4.70 -3.57
C LEU A 101 14.29 4.07 -2.55
N GLN A 102 15.53 3.82 -2.93
CA GLN A 102 16.58 3.27 -2.06
C GLN A 102 17.02 4.29 -1.01
N GLU A 103 17.11 5.58 -1.34
CA GLU A 103 17.31 6.67 -0.37
C GLU A 103 16.14 6.76 0.62
N ALA A 104 14.90 6.71 0.12
CA ALA A 104 13.69 6.75 0.95
C ALA A 104 13.52 5.53 1.86
N ALA A 105 14.04 4.37 1.46
CA ALA A 105 14.12 3.16 2.28
C ALA A 105 15.34 3.17 3.22
N GLY A 106 16.44 3.79 2.79
CA GLY A 106 17.72 3.94 3.49
C GLY A 106 17.58 4.71 4.81
N HIS A 107 16.76 5.75 4.84
CA HIS A 107 16.47 6.51 6.07
C HIS A 107 15.88 5.68 7.22
N ARG A 108 15.29 4.49 6.97
CA ARG A 108 14.93 3.53 8.03
C ARG A 108 15.96 2.43 8.26
N LYS A 109 16.83 2.13 7.28
CA LYS A 109 17.81 1.03 7.37
C LYS A 109 18.78 1.22 8.55
N ASP A 110 19.12 2.45 8.93
CA ASP A 110 19.94 2.73 10.12
C ASP A 110 19.31 2.24 11.44
N SER A 111 18.00 1.96 11.48
CA SER A 111 17.33 1.37 12.64
C SER A 111 17.02 -0.13 12.52
N VAL A 112 17.06 -0.72 11.31
CA VAL A 112 16.55 -2.09 11.06
C VAL A 112 17.64 -3.08 10.62
N TRP A 113 18.85 -2.62 10.25
CA TRP A 113 20.00 -3.50 9.97
C TRP A 113 20.51 -4.34 11.17
N GLY A 114 19.84 -4.28 12.32
CA GLY A 114 20.02 -5.22 13.44
C GLY A 114 19.34 -6.58 13.26
N MET A 115 18.41 -6.75 12.31
CA MET A 115 17.83 -8.06 12.00
C MET A 115 18.65 -8.77 10.94
N LYS A 116 19.65 -9.50 11.44
CA LYS A 116 20.27 -10.67 10.82
C LYS A 116 19.37 -11.28 9.76
N PHE A 117 19.80 -11.25 8.49
CA PHE A 117 19.53 -12.32 7.55
C PHE A 117 20.16 -13.59 8.15
N GLY A 118 19.43 -14.21 9.06
CA GLY A 118 19.69 -15.57 9.51
C GLY A 118 19.49 -16.48 8.32
N ASP A 119 20.61 -16.90 7.74
CA ASP A 119 20.85 -18.30 7.45
C ASP A 119 19.75 -19.01 6.64
N TYR A 120 19.62 -18.62 5.37
CA TYR A 120 19.08 -19.53 4.35
C TYR A 120 20.09 -19.62 3.21
N GLY A 121 21.13 -20.41 3.46
CA GLY A 121 22.09 -20.76 2.42
C GLY A 121 23.33 -21.47 2.93
N SER A 122 23.21 -22.74 3.35
CA SER A 122 24.33 -23.66 3.22
C SER A 122 23.90 -25.09 2.97
N LYS A 123 24.18 -25.53 1.73
CA LYS A 123 24.60 -26.86 1.24
C LYS A 123 24.73 -27.93 2.35
N LYS A 124 24.28 -29.16 2.16
CA LYS A 124 24.68 -30.11 1.12
C LYS A 124 23.89 -31.40 1.32
#